data_AF-A0A816WI65-F1
#
_entry.id   AF-A0A816WI65-F1
#
_cell.length_a   1.000
_cell.length_b   1.000
_cell.length_c   1.000
_cell.angle_alpha   90.00
_cell.angle_beta   90.00
_cell.angle_gamma   90.00
#
_symmetry.space_group_name_H-M   'P 1'
#
loop_
_entity.id
_entity.type
_entity.pdbx_description
1 polymer ?
#
loop_
_entity_poly.entity_id
_entity_poly.type
_entity_poly.pdbx_seq_one_letter_code
_entity_poly.pdbx_strand_id
1 'polypeptide(L)'
;MEMTRLLKLMFTFYIAGLIPTIRANLSELDEYWSKRAGEAREFTLQAYHSNPYEVVDHFHERHYDNSTDVKETEEDSDDEKPEEVEDDVIEMVMLLGAQNDNQGDKKMQVTVAYNHFGKGLVQRMPRIRWGFVHVVNNDYTHWELYAIGGSQAPTILSHGNRFIAPPHKPHYREVTKRDYASEHEWKHWNWRSDKDMFMNGAYFRQSGNPHFKCHHTRKQMIKPKHGIAVSMLTKYAGALDCRVGKRC
;
A
#
# COMPACT_ATOMS: atom_id res chain seq x y z
N MET A 1 2.44 -56.12 -14.77
CA MET A 1 3.18 -55.27 -13.81
C MET A 1 4.30 -54.46 -14.47
N GLU A 2 4.90 -54.98 -15.55
CA GLU A 2 5.97 -54.30 -16.30
C GLU A 2 5.46 -53.11 -17.14
N MET A 3 4.35 -53.28 -17.86
CA MET A 3 3.82 -52.26 -18.77
C MET A 3 3.43 -50.96 -18.05
N THR A 4 2.94 -51.05 -16.82
CA THR A 4 2.62 -49.90 -15.96
C THR A 4 3.87 -49.20 -15.41
N ARG A 5 4.99 -49.92 -15.22
CA ARG A 5 6.28 -49.29 -14.89
C ARG A 5 6.88 -48.58 -16.10
N LEU A 6 6.78 -49.18 -17.28
CA LEU A 6 7.25 -48.58 -18.52
C LEU A 6 6.48 -47.30 -18.86
N LEU A 7 5.14 -47.33 -18.74
CA LEU A 7 4.29 -46.14 -18.94
C LEU A 7 4.63 -45.01 -17.95
N LYS A 8 4.89 -45.35 -16.68
CA LYS A 8 5.31 -44.35 -15.68
C LYS A 8 6.67 -43.75 -16.01
N LEU A 9 7.64 -44.58 -16.42
CA LEU A 9 8.97 -44.12 -16.85
C LEU A 9 8.87 -43.18 -18.06
N MET A 10 8.08 -43.55 -19.07
CA MET A 10 7.85 -42.68 -20.24
C MET A 10 7.18 -41.36 -19.86
N PHE A 11 6.19 -41.38 -18.96
CA PHE A 11 5.55 -40.15 -18.47
C PHE A 11 6.52 -39.26 -17.67
N THR A 12 7.40 -39.85 -16.87
CA THR A 12 8.40 -39.08 -16.10
C THR A 12 9.43 -38.42 -17.00
N PHE A 13 9.91 -39.09 -18.05
CA PHE A 13 10.84 -38.48 -19.02
C PHE A 13 10.16 -37.39 -19.86
N TYR A 14 8.88 -37.59 -20.22
CA TYR A 14 8.09 -36.58 -20.93
C TYR A 14 7.89 -35.31 -20.10
N ILE A 15 7.52 -35.44 -18.83
CA ILE A 15 7.36 -34.30 -17.92
C ILE A 15 8.72 -33.62 -17.65
N ALA A 16 9.79 -34.40 -17.43
CA ALA A 16 11.14 -33.85 -17.23
C ALA A 16 11.67 -33.09 -18.46
N GLY A 17 11.29 -33.50 -19.67
CA GLY A 17 11.63 -32.79 -20.91
C GLY A 17 10.80 -31.53 -21.17
N LEU A 18 9.59 -31.44 -20.60
CA LEU A 18 8.73 -30.24 -20.65
C LEU A 18 9.13 -29.18 -19.62
N ILE A 19 9.72 -29.54 -18.49
CA ILE A 19 10.11 -28.58 -17.45
C ILE A 19 11.08 -27.48 -17.97
N PRO A 20 12.11 -27.77 -18.79
CA PRO A 20 13.00 -26.75 -19.36
C PRO A 20 12.33 -25.84 -20.40
N THR A 21 11.25 -26.29 -21.06
CA THR A 21 10.51 -25.47 -22.04
C THR A 21 9.44 -24.60 -21.38
N ILE A 22 9.06 -24.90 -20.13
CA ILE A 22 8.37 -23.96 -19.25
C ILE A 22 9.42 -22.99 -18.66
N ARG A 23 10.13 -22.26 -19.53
CA ARG A 23 10.50 -20.91 -19.14
C ARG A 23 9.18 -20.17 -19.05
N ALA A 24 8.71 -19.95 -17.82
CA ALA A 24 7.71 -18.93 -17.59
C ALA A 24 8.19 -17.69 -18.33
N ASN A 25 7.46 -17.29 -19.37
CA ASN A 25 7.64 -16.00 -20.02
C ASN A 25 7.19 -14.95 -18.99
N LEU A 26 7.99 -14.79 -17.94
CA LEU A 26 8.00 -13.64 -17.06
C LEU A 26 8.14 -12.49 -18.04
N SER A 27 7.04 -11.76 -18.17
CA SER A 27 6.85 -10.60 -19.03
C SER A 27 8.18 -10.02 -19.49
N GLU A 28 8.40 -9.95 -20.80
CA GLU A 28 9.23 -8.88 -21.35
C GLU A 28 8.97 -7.65 -20.49
N LEU A 29 9.99 -7.22 -19.73
CA LEU A 29 9.95 -5.95 -19.04
C LEU A 29 9.63 -4.94 -20.12
N ASP A 30 8.37 -4.48 -20.15
CA ASP A 30 7.89 -3.46 -21.07
C ASP A 30 8.97 -2.37 -21.10
N GLU A 31 9.41 -1.96 -22.29
CA GLU A 31 10.47 -0.97 -22.44
C GLU A 31 10.18 0.27 -21.59
N TYR A 32 8.89 0.62 -21.47
CA TYR A 32 8.37 1.63 -20.57
C TYR A 32 8.70 1.36 -19.09
N TRP A 33 8.42 0.16 -18.57
CA TRP A 33 8.73 -0.21 -17.18
C TRP A 33 10.22 -0.30 -16.92
N SER A 34 11.01 -0.76 -17.90
CA SER A 34 12.47 -0.77 -17.80
C SER A 34 13.03 0.65 -17.70
N LYS A 35 12.54 1.57 -18.54
CA LYS A 35 12.90 2.99 -18.48
C LYS A 35 12.50 3.63 -17.16
N ARG A 36 11.26 3.40 -16.71
CA ARG A 36 10.75 3.91 -15.42
C ARG A 36 11.53 3.34 -14.24
N ALA A 37 11.96 2.08 -14.31
CA ALA A 37 12.81 1.48 -13.29
C ALA A 37 14.20 2.14 -13.26
N GLY A 38 14.76 2.48 -14.42
CA GLY A 38 16.01 3.25 -14.55
C GLY A 38 15.89 4.65 -13.93
N GLU A 39 14.86 5.41 -14.32
CA GLU A 39 14.57 6.74 -13.77
C GLU A 39 14.37 6.69 -12.25
N ALA A 40 13.58 5.73 -11.75
CA ALA A 40 13.35 5.55 -10.32
C ALA A 40 14.64 5.23 -9.57
N ARG A 41 15.53 4.41 -10.16
CA ARG A 41 16.83 4.08 -9.58
C ARG A 41 17.74 5.29 -9.52
N GLU A 42 17.82 6.09 -10.58
CA GLU A 42 18.63 7.31 -10.62
C GLU A 42 18.14 8.33 -9.59
N PHE A 43 16.83 8.55 -9.51
CA PHE A 43 16.21 9.37 -8.47
C PHE A 43 16.50 8.84 -7.06
N THR A 44 16.41 7.53 -6.85
CA THR A 44 16.74 6.90 -5.56
C THR A 44 18.20 7.15 -5.17
N LEU A 45 19.13 7.07 -6.12
CA LEU A 45 20.55 7.35 -5.87
C LEU A 45 20.80 8.83 -5.57
N GLN A 46 20.08 9.74 -6.24
CA GLN A 46 20.16 11.17 -5.96
C GLN A 46 19.57 11.53 -4.59
N ALA A 47 18.50 10.85 -4.18
CA ALA A 47 17.85 11.03 -2.88
C ALA A 47 18.49 10.19 -1.76
N TYR A 48 19.46 9.33 -2.07
CA TYR A 48 20.11 8.46 -1.09
C TYR A 48 21.01 9.29 -0.18
N HIS A 49 20.71 9.24 1.11
CA HIS A 49 21.54 9.83 2.14
C HIS A 49 22.22 8.70 2.93
N SER A 50 23.52 8.81 3.13
CA SER A 50 24.31 7.77 3.84
C SER A 50 23.91 7.64 5.31
N ASN A 51 23.46 8.74 5.93
CA ASN A 51 22.88 8.76 7.27
C ASN A 51 21.34 8.85 7.19
N PRO A 52 20.60 7.77 7.51
CA PRO A 52 19.15 7.74 7.39
C PRO A 52 18.44 8.61 8.43
N TYR A 53 19.05 8.85 9.60
CA TYR A 53 18.44 9.67 10.66
C TYR A 53 18.27 11.13 10.24
N GLU A 54 19.22 11.70 9.50
CA GLU A 54 19.13 13.08 9.01
C GLU A 54 17.95 13.30 8.04
N VAL A 55 17.56 12.27 7.28
CA VAL A 55 16.40 12.36 6.38
C VAL A 55 15.10 12.29 7.16
N VAL A 56 15.06 11.45 8.18
CA VAL A 56 13.88 11.21 9.03
C VAL A 56 13.65 12.39 9.96
N ASP A 57 14.68 12.91 10.62
CA ASP A 57 14.60 14.03 11.55
C ASP A 57 14.12 15.30 10.84
N HIS A 58 14.68 15.59 9.66
CA HIS A 58 14.22 16.70 8.83
C HIS A 58 12.78 16.53 8.31
N PHE A 59 12.30 15.29 8.14
CA PHE A 59 10.89 15.03 7.79
C PHE A 59 9.96 15.23 8.99
N HIS A 60 10.41 14.86 10.20
CA HIS A 60 9.68 15.06 11.44
C HIS A 60 9.59 16.55 11.81
N GLU A 61 10.68 17.31 11.75
CA GLU A 61 10.69 18.76 12.01
C GLU A 61 9.69 19.51 11.11
N ARG A 62 9.65 19.20 9.81
CA ARG A 62 8.73 19.83 8.86
C ARG A 62 7.26 19.48 9.06
N HIS A 63 6.95 18.39 9.78
CA HIS A 63 5.58 18.00 10.09
C HIS A 63 5.08 18.71 11.35
N TYR A 64 5.96 18.99 12.33
CA TYR A 64 5.62 19.80 13.50
C TYR A 64 5.25 21.24 13.12
N ASP A 65 6.03 21.89 12.25
CA ASP A 65 5.76 23.27 11.80
C ASP A 65 4.45 23.41 10.97
N ASN A 66 4.00 22.35 10.30
CA ASN A 66 2.74 22.34 9.54
C ASN A 66 1.53 21.88 10.38
N SER A 67 1.75 21.43 11.62
CA SER A 67 0.70 20.99 12.54
C SER A 67 0.19 22.12 13.44
N THR A 68 0.89 23.26 13.51
CA THR A 68 0.56 24.40 14.40
C THR A 68 -0.54 25.33 13.89
N ASP A 69 -1.34 24.94 12.90
CA ASP A 69 -2.56 25.67 12.50
C ASP A 69 -3.80 25.25 13.31
N VAL A 70 -3.61 25.00 14.61
CA VAL A 70 -4.68 25.07 15.60
C VAL A 70 -4.26 26.11 16.63
N LYS A 71 -4.89 27.29 16.59
CA LYS A 71 -4.90 28.18 17.74
C LYS A 71 -5.72 27.49 18.84
N GLU A 72 -5.06 26.67 19.65
CA GLU A 72 -5.61 26.31 20.95
C GLU A 72 -5.44 27.54 21.84
N THR A 73 -6.56 28.16 22.19
CA THR A 73 -6.64 29.09 23.31
C THR A 73 -6.25 28.32 24.56
N GLU A 74 -5.06 28.59 25.09
CA GLU A 74 -4.62 28.16 26.41
C GLU A 74 -5.53 28.83 27.45
N GLU A 75 -6.37 28.03 28.11
CA GLU A 75 -6.92 28.37 29.43
C GLU A 75 -6.04 27.65 30.46
N ASP A 76 -5.34 28.46 31.28
CA ASP A 76 -4.57 28.03 32.44
C ASP A 76 -5.40 27.18 33.40
N SER A 77 -4.95 25.96 33.70
CA SER A 77 -5.17 25.34 35.02
C SER A 77 -4.14 24.26 35.34
N ASP A 78 -3.27 24.62 36.29
CA ASP A 78 -2.66 23.85 37.39
C ASP A 78 -2.23 22.37 37.20
N ASP A 79 -0.89 22.19 37.27
CA ASP A 79 -0.14 21.09 37.90
C ASP A 79 -0.75 19.67 37.90
N GLU A 80 -0.45 18.90 36.84
CA GLU A 80 -0.42 17.44 36.90
C GLU A 80 0.95 16.94 36.42
N LYS A 81 1.62 16.14 37.26
CA LYS A 81 2.95 15.57 36.97
C LYS A 81 2.91 14.78 35.65
N PRO A 82 3.93 14.90 34.79
CA PRO A 82 3.97 14.10 33.57
C PRO A 82 4.12 12.62 33.93
N GLU A 83 3.06 11.86 33.67
CA GLU A 83 3.13 10.41 33.52
C GLU A 83 4.15 10.12 32.40
N GLU A 84 5.04 9.15 32.57
CA GLU A 84 5.97 8.74 31.51
C GLU A 84 5.14 8.26 30.32
N VAL A 85 4.91 9.16 29.35
CA VAL A 85 4.33 8.83 28.07
C VAL A 85 5.37 7.95 27.39
N GLU A 86 5.13 6.64 27.36
CA GLU A 86 5.75 5.76 26.38
C GLU A 86 5.49 6.44 25.04
N ASP A 87 6.53 7.00 24.41
CA ASP A 87 6.46 7.60 23.09
C ASP A 87 5.97 6.52 22.12
N ASP A 88 4.64 6.40 22.02
CA ASP A 88 3.92 5.49 21.16
C ASP A 88 4.25 5.97 19.76
N VAL A 89 5.34 5.43 19.18
CA VAL A 89 5.92 5.89 17.91
C VAL A 89 4.80 5.99 16.89
N ILE A 90 4.40 7.21 16.53
CA ILE A 90 3.28 7.46 15.64
C ILE A 90 3.75 7.18 14.20
N GLU A 91 3.83 5.90 13.82
CA GLU A 91 4.30 5.53 12.49
C GLU A 91 3.22 5.82 11.43
N MET A 92 3.50 6.87 10.66
CA MET A 92 2.71 7.31 9.50
C MET A 92 3.40 6.84 8.22
N VAL A 93 2.72 6.02 7.40
CA VAL A 93 3.41 5.29 6.33
C VAL A 93 3.58 6.10 5.04
N MET A 94 2.48 6.54 4.42
CA MET A 94 2.51 7.14 3.09
C MET A 94 1.43 8.22 2.94
N LEU A 95 1.86 9.46 2.69
CA LEU A 95 1.00 10.59 2.38
C LEU A 95 1.13 10.97 0.90
N LEU A 96 0.03 10.86 0.16
CA LEU A 96 -0.05 11.20 -1.27
C LEU A 96 -0.88 12.48 -1.43
N GLY A 97 -0.21 13.60 -1.73
CA GLY A 97 -0.79 14.94 -1.77
C GLY A 97 -0.65 15.65 -0.42
N ALA A 98 0.34 16.54 -0.31
CA ALA A 98 0.79 17.09 0.96
C ALA A 98 -0.15 18.16 1.53
N GLN A 99 -0.68 19.03 0.67
CA GLN A 99 -1.47 20.19 1.06
C GLN A 99 -2.95 20.02 0.73
N ASN A 100 -3.82 20.68 1.51
CA ASN A 100 -5.27 20.61 1.32
C ASN A 100 -5.76 21.45 0.15
N ASP A 101 -5.00 22.46 -0.29
CA ASP A 101 -5.39 23.48 -1.26
C ASP A 101 -4.65 23.36 -2.61
N ASN A 102 -3.60 22.52 -2.69
CA ASN A 102 -2.88 22.26 -3.92
C ASN A 102 -3.72 21.41 -4.91
N GLN A 103 -4.55 22.08 -5.69
CA GLN A 103 -5.39 21.43 -6.71
C GLN A 103 -4.59 20.80 -7.86
N GLY A 104 -3.29 21.07 -7.98
CA GLY A 104 -2.41 20.41 -8.95
C GLY A 104 -2.39 18.88 -8.78
N ASP A 105 -2.57 18.41 -7.54
CA ASP A 105 -2.59 16.99 -7.19
C ASP A 105 -3.82 16.24 -7.71
N LYS A 106 -4.83 16.92 -8.28
CA LYS A 106 -5.92 16.27 -9.02
C LYS A 106 -5.40 15.46 -10.22
N LYS A 107 -4.23 15.80 -10.75
CA LYS A 107 -3.56 15.07 -11.85
C LYS A 107 -2.72 13.89 -11.35
N MET A 108 -2.50 13.77 -10.04
CA MET A 108 -1.70 12.71 -9.44
C MET A 108 -2.34 11.34 -9.73
N GLN A 109 -1.51 10.39 -10.15
CA GLN A 109 -1.90 9.01 -10.42
C GLN A 109 -0.86 8.10 -9.78
N VAL A 110 -1.27 7.29 -8.82
CA VAL A 110 -0.37 6.39 -8.09
C VAL A 110 -0.91 4.98 -8.14
N THR A 111 -0.01 4.01 -8.29
CA THR A 111 -0.31 2.60 -8.07
C THR A 111 0.51 2.11 -6.88
N VAL A 112 -0.17 1.58 -5.86
CA VAL A 112 0.46 0.92 -4.71
C VAL A 112 0.21 -0.56 -4.86
N ALA A 113 1.27 -1.34 -5.10
CA ALA A 113 1.14 -2.75 -5.44
C ALA A 113 2.19 -3.65 -4.78
N TYR A 114 1.77 -4.87 -4.44
CA TYR A 114 2.64 -5.94 -3.94
C TYR A 114 3.44 -5.61 -2.67
N ASN A 115 2.95 -4.67 -1.86
CA ASN A 115 3.56 -4.33 -0.57
C ASN A 115 3.03 -5.22 0.55
N HIS A 116 3.85 -5.43 1.58
CA HIS A 116 3.42 -5.99 2.85
C HIS A 116 3.46 -4.89 3.92
N PHE A 117 2.29 -4.49 4.39
CA PHE A 117 2.10 -3.56 5.49
C PHE A 117 1.90 -4.35 6.79
N GLY A 118 2.91 -4.28 7.65
CA GLY A 118 3.08 -5.15 8.81
C GLY A 118 2.86 -4.46 10.14
N LYS A 119 3.42 -5.07 11.19
CA LYS A 119 3.43 -4.56 12.56
C LYS A 119 4.17 -3.23 12.66
N GLY A 120 3.80 -2.41 13.65
CA GLY A 120 4.36 -1.08 13.89
C GLY A 120 3.61 0.02 13.15
N LEU A 121 2.92 -0.31 12.04
CA LEU A 121 2.27 0.68 11.20
C LEU A 121 0.92 1.12 11.77
N VAL A 122 0.80 2.41 12.13
CA VAL A 122 -0.43 2.93 12.72
C VAL A 122 -1.48 3.24 11.64
N GLN A 123 -1.07 3.99 10.61
CA GLN A 123 -2.00 4.54 9.62
C GLN A 123 -1.34 4.98 8.29
N ARG A 124 -2.17 5.44 7.35
CA ARG A 124 -1.77 6.06 6.07
C ARG A 124 -1.10 5.09 5.10
N MET A 125 -1.74 3.97 4.78
CA MET A 125 -1.24 2.96 3.84
C MET A 125 -2.10 2.80 2.57
N PRO A 126 -2.33 3.83 1.74
CA PRO A 126 -1.87 5.22 1.89
C PRO A 126 -2.93 6.12 2.54
N ARG A 127 -2.56 7.38 2.84
CA ARG A 127 -3.49 8.51 2.98
C ARG A 127 -3.41 9.41 1.76
N ILE A 128 -4.53 9.66 1.08
CA ILE A 128 -4.57 10.35 -0.21
C ILE A 128 -5.32 11.67 -0.14
N ARG A 129 -4.85 12.67 -0.88
CA ARG A 129 -5.60 13.87 -1.27
C ARG A 129 -5.73 13.98 -2.78
N TRP A 130 -6.91 14.44 -3.24
CA TRP A 130 -7.21 14.78 -4.64
C TRP A 130 -7.17 13.65 -5.68
N GLY A 131 -5.99 13.15 -6.02
CA GLY A 131 -5.75 12.38 -7.24
C GLY A 131 -6.38 10.99 -7.29
N PHE A 132 -5.89 10.20 -8.23
CA PHE A 132 -6.29 8.81 -8.44
C PHE A 132 -5.26 7.86 -7.83
N VAL A 133 -5.72 6.87 -7.06
CA VAL A 133 -4.86 5.82 -6.53
C VAL A 133 -5.46 4.44 -6.76
N HIS A 134 -4.65 3.57 -7.36
CA HIS A 134 -4.94 2.15 -7.52
C HIS A 134 -4.14 1.35 -6.48
N VAL A 135 -4.84 0.81 -5.50
CA VAL A 135 -4.27 -0.02 -4.43
C VAL A 135 -4.53 -1.48 -4.78
N VAL A 136 -3.50 -2.23 -5.17
CA VAL A 136 -3.69 -3.55 -5.79
C VAL A 136 -2.77 -4.64 -5.24
N ASN A 137 -3.36 -5.77 -4.83
CA ASN A 137 -2.64 -6.95 -4.35
C ASN A 137 -1.56 -6.68 -3.27
N ASN A 138 -1.84 -5.77 -2.33
CA ASN A 138 -1.05 -5.55 -1.12
C ASN A 138 -1.60 -6.37 0.05
N ASP A 139 -0.72 -6.68 1.00
CA ASP A 139 -1.03 -7.40 2.23
C ASP A 139 -1.05 -6.44 3.41
N TYR A 140 -2.18 -6.35 4.11
CA TYR A 140 -2.37 -5.46 5.24
C TYR A 140 -2.62 -6.26 6.50
N THR A 141 -1.77 -6.05 7.50
CA THR A 141 -1.86 -6.71 8.79
C THR A 141 -1.60 -5.70 9.90
N HIS A 142 -2.24 -5.88 11.05
CA HIS A 142 -1.88 -5.17 12.29
C HIS A 142 -1.84 -3.64 12.21
N TRP A 143 -2.75 -3.01 11.44
CA TRP A 143 -2.87 -1.56 11.51
C TRP A 143 -3.47 -1.14 12.87
N GLU A 144 -3.04 -0.01 13.40
CA GLU A 144 -3.46 0.42 14.74
C GLU A 144 -4.61 1.46 14.72
N LEU A 145 -4.89 2.08 13.57
CA LEU A 145 -6.02 3.03 13.41
C LEU A 145 -6.84 2.76 12.14
N TYR A 146 -6.22 2.84 10.96
CA TYR A 146 -6.84 2.51 9.67
C TYR A 146 -5.77 2.14 8.64
N ALA A 147 -6.14 1.39 7.61
CA ALA A 147 -5.22 1.06 6.52
C ALA A 147 -5.22 2.16 5.45
N ILE A 148 -6.36 2.43 4.81
CA ILE A 148 -6.47 3.34 3.67
C ILE A 148 -7.27 4.59 4.10
N GLY A 149 -6.71 5.77 3.90
CA GLY A 149 -7.35 7.02 4.31
C GLY A 149 -7.34 8.10 3.24
N GLY A 150 -8.05 9.19 3.49
CA GLY A 150 -8.00 10.33 2.59
C GLY A 150 -8.94 11.47 2.93
N SER A 151 -8.67 12.61 2.30
CA SER A 151 -9.40 13.88 2.40
C SER A 151 -9.34 14.60 1.06
N GLN A 152 -10.14 15.63 0.80
CA GLN A 152 -10.11 16.37 -0.48
C GLN A 152 -10.46 15.50 -1.70
N ALA A 153 -11.49 14.66 -1.56
CA ALA A 153 -12.12 13.92 -2.67
C ALA A 153 -11.20 13.04 -3.58
N PRO A 154 -10.30 12.19 -3.02
CA PRO A 154 -9.50 11.28 -3.84
C PRO A 154 -10.36 10.17 -4.44
N THR A 155 -9.94 9.66 -5.60
CA THR A 155 -10.50 8.42 -6.17
C THR A 155 -9.61 7.24 -5.80
N ILE A 156 -10.16 6.26 -5.09
CA ILE A 156 -9.42 5.09 -4.61
C ILE A 156 -10.07 3.82 -5.15
N LEU A 157 -9.28 3.04 -5.88
CA LEU A 157 -9.65 1.70 -6.30
C LEU A 157 -8.81 0.67 -5.55
N SER A 158 -9.43 0.00 -4.59
CA SER A 158 -8.85 -1.14 -3.87
C SER A 158 -9.20 -2.43 -4.60
N HIS A 159 -8.19 -3.12 -5.15
CA HIS A 159 -8.41 -4.35 -5.88
C HIS A 159 -7.52 -5.51 -5.41
N GLY A 160 -8.13 -6.63 -5.04
CA GLY A 160 -7.39 -7.86 -4.78
C GLY A 160 -6.42 -7.79 -3.59
N ASN A 161 -6.58 -6.84 -2.68
CA ASN A 161 -5.77 -6.74 -1.46
C ASN A 161 -6.22 -7.78 -0.42
N ARG A 162 -5.38 -8.04 0.58
CA ARG A 162 -5.75 -8.82 1.76
C ARG A 162 -5.68 -7.93 2.99
N PHE A 163 -6.76 -7.91 3.77
CA PHE A 163 -6.88 -7.11 4.99
C PHE A 163 -7.17 -8.02 6.18
N ILE A 164 -6.26 -8.03 7.15
CA ILE A 164 -6.44 -8.75 8.41
C ILE A 164 -6.55 -7.71 9.53
N ALA A 165 -7.76 -7.51 10.06
CA ALA A 165 -7.96 -6.57 11.16
C ALA A 165 -7.15 -6.98 12.41
N PRO A 166 -6.63 -6.00 13.17
CA PRO A 166 -5.87 -6.25 14.39
C PRO A 166 -6.73 -7.01 15.42
N PRO A 167 -6.30 -8.19 15.90
CA PRO A 167 -7.06 -8.93 16.91
C PRO A 167 -7.10 -8.23 18.26
N HIS A 168 -6.06 -7.46 18.59
CA HIS A 168 -5.92 -6.73 19.85
C HIS A 168 -6.71 -5.42 19.90
N LYS A 169 -7.18 -4.88 18.76
CA LYS A 169 -7.99 -3.66 18.71
C LYS A 169 -9.30 -3.88 17.93
N PRO A 170 -10.34 -4.45 18.57
CA PRO A 170 -11.56 -4.87 17.88
C PRO A 170 -12.38 -3.70 17.29
N HIS A 171 -12.12 -2.46 17.72
CA HIS A 171 -12.79 -1.26 17.20
C HIS A 171 -12.23 -0.79 15.84
N TYR A 172 -11.01 -1.19 15.46
CA TYR A 172 -10.37 -0.78 14.20
C TYR A 172 -10.48 -1.83 13.09
N ARG A 173 -11.72 -2.24 12.82
CA ARG A 173 -12.05 -3.21 11.74
C ARG A 173 -12.31 -2.54 10.38
N GLU A 174 -12.68 -1.27 10.38
CA GLU A 174 -12.87 -0.53 9.13
C GLU A 174 -11.51 -0.25 8.49
N VAL A 175 -11.32 -0.75 7.27
CA VAL A 175 -10.10 -0.53 6.48
C VAL A 175 -9.96 0.94 6.09
N THR A 176 -11.08 1.64 5.93
CA THR A 176 -11.14 2.99 5.35
C THR A 176 -11.40 4.10 6.38
N LYS A 177 -10.69 5.22 6.26
CA LYS A 177 -10.92 6.43 7.06
C LYS A 177 -11.06 7.67 6.18
N ARG A 178 -12.18 8.38 6.28
CA ARG A 178 -12.37 9.68 5.62
C ARG A 178 -12.08 10.78 6.64
N ASP A 179 -11.05 11.56 6.37
CA ASP A 179 -10.64 12.66 7.24
C ASP A 179 -11.27 13.98 6.77
N TYR A 180 -11.63 14.83 7.73
CA TYR A 180 -12.06 16.21 7.51
C TYR A 180 -13.25 16.41 6.56
N ALA A 181 -14.10 15.40 6.41
CA ALA A 181 -15.29 15.46 5.56
C ALA A 181 -16.48 14.81 6.25
N SER A 182 -17.65 15.45 6.13
CA SER A 182 -18.91 14.89 6.62
C SER A 182 -19.34 13.69 5.78
N GLU A 183 -20.18 12.81 6.33
CA GLU A 183 -20.74 11.69 5.57
C GLU A 183 -21.53 12.12 4.34
N HIS A 184 -22.19 13.28 4.40
CA HIS A 184 -22.87 13.85 3.23
C HIS A 184 -21.88 14.17 2.11
N GLU A 185 -20.68 14.65 2.44
CA GLU A 185 -19.65 15.00 1.47
C GLU A 185 -18.95 13.76 0.92
N TRP A 186 -18.32 12.95 1.78
CA TRP A 186 -17.46 11.87 1.33
C TRP A 186 -18.21 10.72 0.67
N LYS A 187 -19.53 10.60 0.88
CA LYS A 187 -20.37 9.63 0.16
C LYS A 187 -20.28 9.77 -1.35
N HIS A 188 -19.91 10.94 -1.86
CA HIS A 188 -19.74 11.21 -3.28
C HIS A 188 -18.33 10.85 -3.80
N TRP A 189 -17.37 10.55 -2.92
CA TRP A 189 -16.01 10.19 -3.32
C TRP A 189 -15.96 8.74 -3.79
N ASN A 190 -15.32 8.47 -4.93
CA ASN A 190 -15.26 7.14 -5.53
C ASN A 190 -14.24 6.25 -4.84
N TRP A 191 -14.65 5.56 -3.77
CA TRP A 191 -13.84 4.57 -3.05
C TRP A 191 -14.46 3.19 -3.24
N ARG A 192 -13.79 2.37 -4.05
CA ARG A 192 -14.31 1.08 -4.51
C ARG A 192 -13.40 -0.06 -4.07
N SER A 193 -14.01 -1.20 -3.76
CA SER A 193 -13.35 -2.45 -3.42
C SER A 193 -13.83 -3.56 -4.34
N ASP A 194 -12.90 -4.29 -4.98
CA ASP A 194 -13.20 -5.48 -5.81
C ASP A 194 -12.17 -6.59 -5.55
N LYS A 195 -12.62 -7.83 -5.39
CA LYS A 195 -11.77 -9.03 -5.14
C LYS A 195 -10.87 -8.96 -3.90
N ASP A 196 -11.08 -7.97 -3.03
CA ASP A 196 -10.38 -7.87 -1.76
C ASP A 196 -10.79 -9.05 -0.84
N MET A 197 -9.84 -9.51 -0.03
CA MET A 197 -10.07 -10.53 0.98
C MET A 197 -10.03 -9.87 2.36
N PHE A 198 -11.11 -10.00 3.12
CA PHE A 198 -11.21 -9.48 4.47
C PHE A 198 -11.19 -10.60 5.49
N MET A 199 -10.39 -10.44 6.55
CA MET A 199 -10.22 -11.41 7.61
C MET A 199 -10.35 -10.71 8.97
N ASN A 200 -10.70 -11.49 10.00
CA ASN A 200 -10.87 -11.01 11.36
C ASN A 200 -11.90 -9.87 11.51
N GLY A 201 -12.96 -9.91 10.70
CA GLY A 201 -14.01 -8.89 10.72
C GLY A 201 -13.63 -7.57 10.04
N ALA A 202 -12.49 -7.50 9.36
CA ALA A 202 -12.16 -6.35 8.52
C ALA A 202 -13.27 -6.08 7.49
N TYR A 203 -13.49 -4.83 7.13
CA TYR A 203 -14.40 -4.49 6.04
C TYR A 203 -14.01 -3.17 5.37
N PHE A 204 -14.37 -3.03 4.09
CA PHE A 204 -14.20 -1.80 3.33
C PHE A 204 -15.56 -1.13 3.13
N ARG A 205 -15.78 0.02 3.75
CA ARG A 205 -16.97 0.85 3.47
C ARG A 205 -16.76 1.52 2.11
N GLN A 206 -17.60 1.21 1.13
CA GLN A 206 -17.51 1.79 -0.23
C GLN A 206 -18.32 3.08 -0.34
N SER A 207 -17.96 3.95 -1.30
CA SER A 207 -18.67 5.21 -1.59
C SER A 207 -18.58 5.59 -3.07
N GLY A 208 -19.28 6.66 -3.45
CA GLY A 208 -19.33 7.18 -4.80
C GLY A 208 -20.19 6.32 -5.72
N ASN A 209 -19.94 6.43 -7.02
CA ASN A 209 -20.72 5.76 -8.04
C ASN A 209 -20.47 4.23 -8.03
N PRO A 210 -21.49 3.37 -7.78
CA PRO A 210 -21.34 1.92 -7.84
C PRO A 210 -20.91 1.39 -9.20
N HIS A 211 -21.23 2.12 -10.27
CA HIS A 211 -20.91 1.80 -11.66
C HIS A 211 -19.72 2.64 -12.17
N PHE A 212 -18.88 3.15 -11.28
CA PHE A 212 -17.70 3.92 -11.66
C PHE A 212 -16.85 3.14 -12.67
N LYS A 213 -16.64 3.72 -13.84
CA LYS A 213 -15.76 3.18 -14.88
C LYS A 213 -14.47 3.98 -14.89
N CYS A 214 -13.39 3.34 -14.49
CA CYS A 214 -12.07 3.92 -14.56
C CYS A 214 -11.71 4.25 -16.01
N HIS A 215 -11.30 5.49 -16.29
CA HIS A 215 -10.86 5.91 -17.63
C HIS A 215 -9.48 5.36 -18.00
N HIS A 216 -8.71 4.84 -17.04
CA HIS A 216 -7.40 4.27 -17.29
C HIS A 216 -7.49 2.99 -18.12
N THR A 217 -6.59 2.89 -19.10
CA THR A 217 -6.49 1.73 -19.98
C THR A 217 -5.89 0.53 -19.26
N ARG A 218 -6.03 -0.67 -19.84
CA ARG A 218 -5.38 -1.89 -19.32
C ARG A 218 -3.85 -1.80 -19.23
N LYS A 219 -3.22 -0.93 -20.02
CA LYS A 219 -1.76 -0.70 -19.97
C LYS A 219 -1.34 0.18 -18.79
N GLN A 220 -2.26 1.00 -18.28
CA GLN A 220 -2.04 1.91 -17.15
C GLN A 220 -2.41 1.29 -15.80
N MET A 221 -3.04 0.11 -15.81
CA MET A 221 -3.60 -0.52 -14.62
C MET A 221 -3.10 -1.95 -14.49
N ILE A 222 -2.71 -2.34 -13.28
CA ILE A 222 -2.38 -3.73 -12.97
C ILE A 222 -3.68 -4.55 -12.93
N LYS A 223 -3.69 -5.71 -13.57
CA LYS A 223 -4.83 -6.62 -13.48
C LYS A 223 -4.85 -7.31 -12.11
N PRO A 224 -5.88 -7.12 -11.27
CA PRO A 224 -5.89 -7.65 -9.92
C PRO A 224 -6.09 -9.17 -9.91
N LYS A 225 -5.29 -9.85 -9.08
CA LYS A 225 -5.57 -11.20 -8.59
C LYS A 225 -6.53 -11.15 -7.39
N HIS A 226 -7.16 -12.27 -7.04
CA HIS A 226 -7.99 -12.33 -5.84
C HIS A 226 -7.14 -12.16 -4.57
N GLY A 227 -7.67 -11.53 -3.52
CA GLY A 227 -6.98 -11.27 -2.26
C GLY A 227 -6.38 -12.51 -1.57
N ILE A 228 -6.90 -13.70 -1.88
CA ILE A 228 -6.37 -14.99 -1.40
C ILE A 228 -4.93 -15.24 -1.89
N ALA A 229 -4.58 -14.75 -3.09
CA ALA A 229 -3.25 -14.95 -3.67
C ALA A 229 -2.18 -14.00 -3.08
N VAL A 230 -2.59 -13.00 -2.30
CA VAL A 230 -1.70 -11.93 -1.83
C VAL A 230 -0.53 -12.47 -1.02
N SER A 231 -0.74 -13.45 -0.14
CA SER A 231 0.34 -14.03 0.68
C SER A 231 1.50 -14.57 -0.15
N MET A 232 1.21 -15.07 -1.35
CA MET A 232 2.22 -15.52 -2.31
C MET A 232 2.83 -14.35 -3.10
N LEU A 233 2.00 -13.39 -3.51
CA LEU A 233 2.42 -12.24 -4.31
C LEU A 233 3.35 -11.30 -3.54
N THR A 234 3.16 -11.15 -2.22
CA THR A 234 3.95 -10.27 -1.36
C THR A 234 5.00 -11.03 -0.54
N LYS A 235 5.25 -12.31 -0.83
CA LYS A 235 6.18 -13.16 -0.08
C LYS A 235 7.61 -12.59 -0.03
N TYR A 236 8.02 -11.91 -1.09
CA TYR A 236 9.35 -11.31 -1.23
C TYR A 236 9.31 -9.78 -1.12
N ALA A 237 8.28 -9.21 -0.48
CA ALA A 237 8.26 -7.80 -0.16
C ALA A 237 9.38 -7.46 0.85
N GLY A 238 9.99 -6.29 0.67
CA GLY A 238 11.13 -5.83 1.48
C GLY A 238 12.44 -5.80 0.71
N ALA A 239 13.53 -5.55 1.44
CA ALA A 239 14.86 -5.54 0.85
C ALA A 239 15.26 -6.94 0.37
N LEU A 240 15.91 -7.00 -0.79
CA LEU A 240 16.56 -8.23 -1.23
C LEU A 240 17.74 -8.53 -0.28
N ASP A 241 18.00 -9.81 -0.02
CA ASP A 241 19.18 -10.27 0.74
C ASP A 241 20.46 -10.17 -0.13
N CYS A 242 20.77 -8.94 -0.52
CA CYS A 242 21.90 -8.56 -1.33
C CYS A 242 23.20 -8.73 -0.55
N ARG A 243 24.22 -9.34 -1.17
CA ARG A 243 25.57 -9.42 -0.60
C ARG A 243 26.55 -8.62 -1.45
N VAL A 244 27.43 -7.86 -0.80
CA VAL A 244 28.48 -7.07 -1.46
C VAL A 244 29.28 -7.95 -2.43
N GLY A 245 29.44 -7.49 -3.67
CA GLY A 245 30.15 -8.22 -4.73
C GLY A 245 29.36 -9.34 -5.41
N LYS A 246 28.09 -9.56 -5.05
CA LYS A 246 27.19 -10.52 -5.71
C LYS A 246 25.99 -9.80 -6.33
N ARG A 247 25.46 -10.37 -7.41
CA ARG A 247 24.18 -9.89 -7.97
C ARG A 247 23.06 -10.16 -6.97
N CYS A 248 22.23 -9.15 -6.82
CA CYS A 248 20.81 -9.31 -6.52
C CYS A 248 20.08 -9.39 -7.88
#